data_AF-A0A525PBW0-F1
#
_entry.id   AF-A0A525PBW0-F1
#
_cell.length_a   1.000
_cell.length_b   1.000
_cell.length_c   1.000
_cell.angle_alpha   90.00
_cell.angle_beta   90.00
_cell.angle_gamma   90.00
#
_symmetry.space_group_name_H-M   'P 1'
#
loop_
_entity.id
_entity.type
_entity.pdbx_description
1 polymer ?
#
loop_
_entity_poly.entity_id
_entity_poly.type
_entity_poly.pdbx_seq_one_letter_code
_entity_poly.pdbx_strand_id
1 'polypeptide(L)'
;MIRRISFCIVASTILLMAACTQFPALDRRATPELLAADYPKLVPIDPLLASATAGQIDAVKTETALTGRVAGLRARATRLRGSVLSRAEKQRLAQGQR
;
A
#
# COMPACT_ATOMS: atom_id res chain seq x y z
N MET A 1 -1.69 46.39 24.64
CA MET A 1 -1.35 45.40 23.60
C MET A 1 -1.99 44.05 23.86
N ILE A 2 -1.80 43.45 25.04
CA ILE A 2 -2.43 42.18 25.49
C ILE A 2 -3.96 42.14 25.31
N ARG A 3 -4.69 43.20 25.69
CA ARG A 3 -6.15 43.23 25.55
C ARG A 3 -6.65 43.19 24.08
N ARG A 4 -5.84 43.67 23.14
CA ARG A 4 -6.13 43.58 21.69
C ARG A 4 -5.84 42.19 21.15
N ILE A 5 -4.76 41.56 21.63
CA ILE A 5 -4.38 40.19 21.26
C ILE A 5 -5.43 39.18 21.75
N SER A 6 -5.89 39.30 23.01
CA SER A 6 -6.96 38.44 23.54
C SER A 6 -8.26 38.58 22.76
N PHE A 7 -8.62 39.79 22.32
CA PHE A 7 -9.80 40.01 21.49
C PHE A 7 -9.70 39.33 20.12
N CYS A 8 -8.55 39.43 19.45
CA CYS A 8 -8.32 38.75 18.17
C CYS A 8 -8.35 37.23 18.29
N ILE A 9 -7.79 36.67 19.37
CA ILE A 9 -7.80 35.21 19.61
C ILE A 9 -9.24 34.71 19.80
N VAL A 10 -10.03 35.38 20.64
CA VAL A 10 -11.44 35.01 20.86
C VAL A 10 -12.24 35.10 19.57
N ALA A 11 -12.06 36.16 18.78
CA ALA A 11 -12.74 36.33 17.50
C ALA A 11 -12.38 35.21 16.49
N SER A 12 -11.10 34.84 16.37
CA SER A 12 -10.67 33.74 15.50
C SER A 12 -11.25 32.39 15.93
N THR A 13 -11.24 32.07 17.23
CA THR A 13 -11.76 30.79 17.72
C THR A 13 -13.25 30.61 17.41
N ILE A 14 -14.04 31.68 17.56
CA ILE A 14 -15.47 31.67 17.23
C ILE A 14 -15.66 31.44 15.72
N LEU A 15 -14.85 32.08 14.88
CA LEU A 15 -14.94 31.94 13.42
C LEU A 15 -14.55 30.53 12.95
N LEU A 16 -13.52 29.92 13.54
CA LEU A 16 -13.10 28.55 13.24
C LEU A 16 -14.18 27.51 13.62
N MET A 17 -14.90 27.73 14.73
CA MET A 17 -16.01 26.84 15.13
C MET A 17 -17.21 26.96 14.18
N ALA A 18 -17.53 28.17 13.68
CA ALA A 18 -18.61 28.36 12.72
C ALA A 18 -18.28 27.78 11.32
N ALA A 19 -16.99 27.75 10.94
CA ALA A 19 -16.57 27.18 9.66
C ALA A 19 -16.74 25.66 9.58
N CYS A 20 -16.72 24.95 10.72
CA CYS A 20 -16.93 23.50 10.76
C CYS A 20 -18.40 23.08 10.76
N THR A 21 -19.36 24.01 10.88
CA THR A 21 -20.80 23.69 11.00
C THR A 21 -21.64 24.13 9.81
N GLN A 22 -21.05 24.75 8.79
CA GLN A 22 -21.76 25.15 7.57
C GLN A 22 -21.99 23.93 6.65
N PHE A 23 -22.73 22.94 7.13
CA PHE A 23 -23.27 21.88 6.30
C PHE A 23 -24.40 22.47 5.45
N PRO A 24 -24.32 22.40 4.12
CA PRO A 24 -25.38 22.93 3.27
C PRO A 24 -26.69 22.21 3.59
N ALA A 25 -27.82 22.92 3.57
CA ALA A 25 -29.12 22.32 3.78
C ALA A 25 -29.38 21.22 2.73
N LEU A 26 -29.16 19.96 3.11
CA LEU A 26 -29.36 18.79 2.25
C LEU A 26 -30.85 18.57 1.94
N ASP A 27 -31.73 19.07 2.81
CA ASP A 27 -33.18 18.97 2.68
C ASP A 27 -33.69 19.59 1.37
N ARG A 28 -32.96 20.55 0.78
CA ARG A 28 -33.32 21.14 -0.51
C ARG A 28 -33.09 20.21 -1.70
N ARG A 29 -32.33 19.11 -1.52
CA ARG A 29 -32.06 18.11 -2.57
C ARG A 29 -32.96 16.88 -2.45
N ALA A 30 -33.55 16.64 -1.28
CA ALA A 30 -34.49 15.55 -1.07
C ALA A 30 -35.89 16.00 -1.51
N THR A 31 -36.31 15.61 -2.71
CA THR A 31 -37.66 15.89 -3.16
C THR A 31 -38.67 15.03 -2.39
N PRO A 32 -39.94 15.44 -2.26
CA PRO A 32 -40.98 14.64 -1.61
C PRO A 32 -41.10 13.23 -2.21
N GLU A 33 -40.89 13.10 -3.52
CA GLU A 33 -40.91 11.82 -4.23
C GLU A 33 -39.74 10.92 -3.83
N LEU A 34 -38.54 11.48 -3.62
CA LEU A 34 -37.37 10.73 -3.15
C LEU A 34 -37.53 10.25 -1.71
N LEU A 35 -38.19 11.03 -0.86
CA LEU A 35 -38.47 10.66 0.53
C LEU A 35 -39.56 9.60 0.65
N ALA A 36 -40.48 9.55 -0.31
CA ALA A 36 -41.55 8.54 -0.39
C ALA A 36 -41.14 7.30 -1.21
N ALA A 37 -39.97 7.32 -1.85
CA ALA A 37 -39.50 6.21 -2.67
C ALA A 37 -39.11 5.01 -1.80
N ASP A 38 -39.33 3.81 -2.33
CA ASP A 38 -38.84 2.59 -1.71
C ASP A 38 -37.32 2.61 -1.60
N TYR A 39 -36.81 2.13 -0.46
CA TYR A 39 -35.38 1.95 -0.30
C TYR A 39 -34.84 0.95 -1.34
N PRO A 40 -33.64 1.22 -1.91
CA PRO A 40 -33.04 0.32 -2.87
C PRO A 40 -32.74 -1.04 -2.22
N LYS A 41 -32.85 -2.11 -3.02
CA LYS A 41 -32.47 -3.44 -2.58
C LYS A 41 -30.97 -3.47 -2.31
N LEU A 42 -30.59 -3.88 -1.10
CA LEU A 42 -29.19 -4.07 -0.74
C LEU A 42 -28.61 -5.25 -1.52
N VAL A 43 -27.48 -5.02 -2.18
CA VAL A 43 -26.72 -6.09 -2.84
C VAL A 43 -25.80 -6.76 -1.81
N PRO A 44 -25.79 -8.10 -1.71
CA PRO A 44 -24.90 -8.80 -0.78
C PRO A 44 -23.43 -8.49 -1.04
N ILE A 45 -22.66 -8.24 0.01
CA ILE A 45 -21.23 -7.93 -0.07
C ILE A 45 -20.34 -9.17 -0.05
N ASP A 46 -20.88 -10.35 0.31
CA ASP A 46 -20.12 -11.60 0.43
C ASP A 46 -19.32 -11.96 -0.82
N PRO A 47 -19.80 -11.78 -2.07
CA PRO A 47 -19.01 -12.05 -3.26
C PRO A 47 -17.75 -11.17 -3.38
N LEU A 48 -17.82 -9.92 -2.91
CA LEU A 48 -16.68 -9.01 -2.89
C LEU A 48 -15.65 -9.44 -1.83
N LEU A 49 -16.14 -9.87 -0.66
CA LEU A 49 -15.28 -10.38 0.42
C LEU A 49 -14.57 -11.68 -0.01
N ALA A 50 -15.29 -12.60 -0.64
CA ALA A 50 -14.71 -13.83 -1.18
C ALA A 50 -13.62 -13.55 -2.22
N SER A 51 -13.84 -12.57 -3.10
CA SER A 51 -12.86 -12.14 -4.09
C SER A 51 -11.62 -11.51 -3.44
N ALA A 52 -11.81 -10.71 -2.40
CA ALA A 52 -10.70 -10.11 -1.65
C ALA A 52 -9.84 -11.18 -0.95
N THR A 53 -10.47 -12.21 -0.35
CA THR A 53 -9.75 -13.33 0.27
C THR A 53 -8.96 -14.14 -0.76
N ALA A 54 -9.52 -14.40 -1.95
CA ALA A 54 -8.83 -15.16 -3.00
C ALA A 54 -7.59 -14.44 -3.55
N GLY A 55 -7.58 -13.10 -3.56
CA GLY A 55 -6.44 -12.28 -3.98
C GLY A 55 -5.34 -12.12 -2.92
N GLN A 56 -5.54 -12.65 -1.71
CA GLN A 56 -4.62 -12.41 -0.60
C GLN A 56 -3.38 -13.30 -0.70
N ILE A 57 -2.21 -12.68 -0.55
CA ILE A 57 -0.95 -13.41 -0.48
C ILE A 57 -0.85 -14.12 0.88
N ASP A 58 -0.67 -15.43 0.85
CA ASP A 58 -0.23 -16.19 2.01
C ASP A 58 1.23 -15.83 2.32
N ALA A 59 1.41 -15.00 3.34
CA ALA A 59 2.72 -14.47 3.73
C ALA A 59 3.71 -15.59 4.12
N VAL A 60 3.25 -16.60 4.88
CA VAL A 60 4.11 -17.69 5.37
C VAL A 60 4.58 -18.56 4.22
N LYS A 61 3.66 -18.94 3.33
CA LYS A 61 3.98 -19.73 2.13
C LYS A 61 4.92 -18.97 1.19
N THR A 62 4.67 -17.68 1.01
CA THR A 62 5.47 -16.82 0.13
C THR A 62 6.88 -16.62 0.68
N GLU A 63 7.01 -16.35 1.97
CA GLU A 63 8.29 -16.24 2.66
C GLU A 63 9.10 -17.54 2.56
N THR A 64 8.47 -18.68 2.82
CA THR A 64 9.11 -20.00 2.71
C THR A 64 9.64 -20.24 1.29
N ALA A 65 8.82 -19.96 0.26
CA ALA A 65 9.21 -20.11 -1.12
C ALA A 65 10.38 -19.18 -1.51
N LEU A 66 10.35 -17.91 -1.09
CA LEU A 66 11.41 -16.94 -1.34
C LEU A 66 12.71 -17.34 -0.65
N THR A 67 12.64 -17.77 0.60
CA THR A 67 13.81 -18.17 1.39
C THR A 67 14.51 -19.38 0.78
N GLY A 68 13.75 -20.38 0.33
CA GLY A 68 14.28 -21.53 -0.40
C GLY A 68 14.96 -21.13 -1.72
N ARG A 69 14.37 -20.21 -2.48
CA ARG A 69 14.97 -19.68 -3.71
C ARG A 69 16.28 -18.95 -3.44
N VAL A 70 16.33 -18.10 -2.41
CA VAL A 70 17.54 -17.37 -2.01
C VAL A 70 18.64 -18.35 -1.62
N ALA A 71 18.34 -19.37 -0.82
CA ALA A 71 19.31 -20.40 -0.44
C ALA A 71 19.88 -21.14 -1.68
N GLY A 72 19.01 -21.54 -2.60
CA GLY A 72 19.41 -22.20 -3.85
C GLY A 72 20.31 -21.33 -4.73
N LEU A 73 19.99 -20.03 -4.86
CA LEU A 73 20.80 -19.07 -5.61
C LEU A 73 22.16 -18.85 -4.96
N ARG A 74 22.22 -18.72 -3.63
CA ARG A 74 23.49 -18.61 -2.89
C ARG A 74 24.37 -19.84 -3.08
N ALA A 75 23.81 -21.05 -3.00
CA ALA A 75 24.56 -22.27 -3.24
C ALA A 75 25.14 -22.35 -4.66
N ARG A 76 24.37 -21.94 -5.67
CA ARG A 76 24.86 -21.83 -7.07
C ARG A 76 25.99 -20.82 -7.18
N ALA A 77 25.84 -19.64 -6.58
CA ALA A 77 26.87 -18.61 -6.61
C ALA A 77 28.18 -19.08 -5.96
N THR A 78 28.12 -19.79 -4.83
CA THR A 78 29.31 -20.36 -4.18
C THR A 78 30.03 -21.36 -5.10
N ARG A 79 29.30 -22.22 -5.81
CA ARG A 79 29.89 -23.14 -6.79
C ARG A 79 30.58 -22.40 -7.93
N LEU A 80 29.96 -21.33 -8.45
CA LEU A 80 30.52 -20.53 -9.53
C LEU A 80 31.73 -19.68 -9.12
N ARG A 81 31.84 -19.31 -7.84
CA ARG A 81 32.99 -18.56 -7.31
C ARG A 81 34.25 -19.42 -7.16
N GLY A 82 34.14 -20.75 -7.18
CA GLY A 82 35.29 -21.63 -7.25
C GLY A 82 36.03 -21.48 -8.58
N SER A 83 37.33 -21.81 -8.62
CA SER A 83 38.04 -21.82 -9.91
C SER A 83 37.57 -23.00 -10.75
N VAL A 84 36.78 -22.71 -11.79
CA VAL A 84 36.34 -23.71 -12.78
C VAL A 84 37.52 -24.23 -13.61
N LEU A 85 38.58 -23.42 -13.73
CA LEU A 85 39.82 -23.78 -14.44
C LEU A 85 40.89 -24.21 -13.44
N SER A 86 41.53 -25.35 -13.71
CA SER A 86 42.77 -25.75 -13.09
C SER A 86 43.90 -24.74 -13.38
N ARG A 87 44.96 -24.77 -12.57
CA ARG A 87 46.11 -23.88 -12.74
C ARG A 87 46.76 -24.03 -14.12
N ALA A 88 46.83 -25.27 -14.62
CA ALA A 88 47.37 -25.59 -15.94
C ALA A 88 46.49 -25.03 -17.07
N GLU A 89 45.17 -25.13 -16.96
CA GLU A 89 44.24 -24.55 -17.94
C GLU A 89 44.33 -23.02 -17.97
N LYS A 90 44.46 -22.37 -16.81
CA LYS A 90 44.69 -20.91 -16.74
C LYS A 90 46.01 -20.50 -17.42
N GLN A 91 47.08 -21.27 -17.23
CA GLN A 91 48.36 -21.01 -17.91
C GLN A 91 48.27 -21.19 -19.42
N ARG A 92 47.59 -22.24 -19.90
CA ARG A 92 47.37 -22.45 -21.35
C ARG A 92 46.58 -21.28 -21.96
N LEU A 93 45.54 -20.80 -21.28
CA LEU A 93 44.74 -19.67 -21.76
C LEU A 93 45.57 -18.37 -21.83
N ALA A 94 46.39 -18.10 -20.81
CA ALA A 94 47.26 -16.92 -20.77
C ALA A 94 48.37 -16.93 -21.83
N GLN A 95 48.84 -18.12 -22.22
CA GLN A 95 49.82 -18.29 -23.29
C GLN A 95 49.21 -18.08 -24.69
N GLY A 96 47.94 -18.46 -24.89
CA GLY A 96 47.25 -18.27 -26.18
C GLY A 96 46.68 -16.87 -26.42
N GLN A 97 46.74 -15.97 -25.43
CA GLN A 97 46.36 -14.55 -25.58
C GLN A 97 47.53 -13.63 -25.93
N ARG A 98 48.75 -14.17 -26.06
CA ARG A 98 49.92 -13.47 -26.59
C ARG A 98 50.10 -13.80 -28.07
#